data_AF-A0AAV3T0E2-F1
#
_entry.id   AF-A0AAV3T0E2-F1
#
_cell.length_a   1.000
_cell.length_b   1.000
_cell.length_c   1.000
_cell.angle_alpha   90.00
_cell.angle_beta   90.00
_cell.angle_gamma   90.00
#
_symmetry.space_group_name_H-M   'P 1'
#
loop_
_entity.id
_entity.type
_entity.pdbx_description
1 polymer ?
#
loop_
_entity_poly.entity_id
_entity_poly.type
_entity_poly.pdbx_seq_one_letter_code
_entity_poly.pdbx_strand_id
1 'polypeptide(L)' 'MNRDAAVWGLVGALTFLVLAQGYRLATGDGPGFPVLLAVALAVFLATTLTVPVVAARMRRV' A
#
# COMPACT_ATOMS: atom_id res chain seq x y z
N MET A 1 -17.61 -4.20 -5.29
CA MET A 1 -16.28 -3.56 -5.11
C MET A 1 -16.00 -2.72 -6.34
N ASN A 2 -15.75 -1.42 -6.18
CA ASN A 2 -15.46 -0.53 -7.30
C ASN A 2 -14.06 -0.87 -7.82
N ARG A 3 -13.97 -1.38 -9.05
CA ARG A 3 -12.73 -1.87 -9.65
C ARG A 3 -11.64 -0.79 -9.66
N ASP A 4 -12.02 0.46 -9.90
CA ASP A 4 -11.12 1.62 -9.87
C ASP A 4 -10.47 1.85 -8.51
N ALA A 5 -11.24 1.75 -7.42
CA ALA A 5 -10.71 1.94 -6.07
C ALA A 5 -9.67 0.85 -5.72
N ALA A 6 -9.90 -0.38 -6.18
CA ALA A 6 -8.95 -1.47 -6.00
C ALA A 6 -7.67 -1.27 -6.81
N VAL A 7 -7.78 -0.79 -8.07
CA VAL A 7 -6.62 -0.49 -8.92
C VAL A 7 -5.80 0.66 -8.34
N TRP A 8 -6.44 1.74 -7.91
CA TRP A 8 -5.73 2.87 -7.28
C TRP A 8 -5.08 2.49 -5.94
N GLY A 9 -5.72 1.64 -5.13
CA GLY A 9 -5.11 1.07 -3.93
C GLY A 9 -3.89 0.21 -4.25
N LEU A 10 -3.94 -0.57 -5.32
CA LEU A 10 -2.83 -1.39 -5.79
C LEU A 10 -1.65 -0.52 -6.27
N VAL A 11 -1.94 0.53 -7.05
CA VAL A 11 -0.93 1.49 -7.50
C VAL A 11 -0.19 2.10 -6.32
N GLY A 12 -0.91 2.60 -5.30
CA GLY A 12 -0.28 3.19 -4.12
C GLY A 12 0.62 2.23 -3.34
N ALA A 13 0.18 0.98 -3.17
CA ALA A 13 0.99 -0.04 -2.49
C ALA A 13 2.26 -0.42 -3.27
N LEU A 14 2.14 -0.56 -4.60
CA LEU A 14 3.29 -0.82 -5.46
C LEU A 14 4.28 0.34 -5.46
N THR A 15 3.79 1.59 -5.52
CA THR A 15 4.65 2.78 -5.41
C THR A 15 5.40 2.83 -4.07
N PHE A 16 4.73 2.51 -2.96
CA PHE A 16 5.39 2.41 -1.65
C PHE A 16 6.49 1.34 -1.65
N LEU A 17 6.21 0.15 -2.20
CA LEU A 17 7.19 -0.92 -2.30
C LEU A 17 8.41 -0.46 -3.12
N VAL A 18 8.21 0.19 -4.26
CA VAL A 18 9.28 0.72 -5.11
C VAL A 18 10.16 1.71 -4.35
N LEU A 19 9.55 2.66 -3.62
CA LEU A 19 10.28 3.64 -2.81
C LEU A 19 11.08 2.98 -1.68
N ALA A 20 10.49 2.00 -0.99
CA ALA A 20 11.16 1.29 0.09
C ALA A 20 12.34 0.45 -0.41
N GLN A 21 12.22 -0.18 -1.59
CA GLN A 21 13.34 -0.85 -2.25
C GLN A 21 14.42 0.14 -2.71
N GLY A 22 14.02 1.29 -3.26
CA GLY A 22 14.94 2.36 -3.67
C GLY A 22 15.76 2.90 -2.51
N TYR A 23 15.13 3.15 -1.36
CA TYR A 23 15.82 3.57 -0.13
C TYR A 23 16.87 2.53 0.29
N ARG A 24 16.47 1.25 0.35
CA ARG A 24 17.38 0.16 0.71
C ARG A 24 18.57 0.02 -0.25
N LEU A 25 18.34 0.18 -1.55
CA LEU A 25 19.41 0.18 -2.56
C LEU A 25 20.34 1.38 -2.39
N ALA A 26 19.82 2.54 -1.97
CA ALA A 26 20.59 3.75 -1.77
C ALA A 26 21.41 3.74 -0.46
N THR A 27 20.88 3.16 0.61
CA THR A 27 21.53 3.16 1.93
C THR A 27 22.35 1.92 2.22
N GLY A 28 22.08 0.78 1.56
CA GLY A 28 22.64 -0.52 1.90
C GLY A 28 22.12 -1.09 3.24
N ASP A 29 21.39 -0.28 4.01
CA ASP A 29 20.80 -0.60 5.30
C ASP A 29 19.29 -0.85 5.18
N GLY A 30 18.79 -1.80 5.99
CA GLY A 30 17.37 -2.05 6.16
C GLY A 30 16.94 -3.51 5.96
N PRO A 31 15.66 -3.82 6.24
CA PRO A 31 15.14 -5.18 6.25
C PRO A 31 15.33 -5.90 4.91
N GLY A 32 15.50 -7.23 4.95
CA GLY A 32 15.57 -8.06 3.74
C GLY A 32 14.35 -7.85 2.81
N PHE A 33 14.55 -8.05 1.50
CA PHE A 33 13.47 -8.00 0.49
C PHE A 33 12.16 -8.70 0.90
N PRO A 34 12.17 -9.95 1.45
CA PRO A 34 10.92 -10.61 1.85
C PRO A 34 10.15 -9.87 2.95
N VAL A 35 10.85 -9.16 3.85
CA VAL A 35 10.21 -8.34 4.90
C VAL A 35 9.54 -7.12 4.27
N LEU A 36 10.22 -6.44 3.34
CA LEU A 36 9.66 -5.29 2.63
C LEU A 36 8.44 -5.67 1.77
N LEU A 37 8.48 -6.85 1.14
CA LEU A 37 7.34 -7.40 0.41
C LEU A 37 6.15 -7.65 1.34
N ALA A 38 6.38 -8.26 2.50
CA ALA A 38 5.32 -8.51 3.49
C ALA A 38 4.69 -7.20 4.01
N VAL A 39 5.51 -6.17 4.28
CA VAL A 39 5.02 -4.86 4.69
C VAL A 39 4.19 -4.20 3.58
N ALA A 40 4.65 -4.24 2.33
CA ALA A 40 3.87 -3.68 1.22
C ALA A 40 2.53 -4.39 1.02
N LEU A 41 2.49 -5.72 1.17
CA LEU A 41 1.24 -6.48 1.14
C LEU A 41 0.33 -6.10 2.31
N ALA A 42 0.86 -5.89 3.52
CA ALA A 42 0.08 -5.45 4.67
C ALA A 42 -0.52 -4.04 4.46
N VAL A 43 0.27 -3.10 3.92
CA VAL A 43 -0.20 -1.73 3.60
C VAL A 43 -1.26 -1.77 2.49
N PHE A 44 -1.06 -2.59 1.46
CA PHE A 44 -2.06 -2.81 0.41
C PHE A 44 -3.38 -3.31 1.00
N LEU A 45 -3.32 -4.32 1.87
CA LEU A 45 -4.51 -4.92 2.48
C LEU A 45 -5.21 -3.92 3.39
N ALA A 46 -4.47 -3.23 4.26
CA ALA A 46 -5.01 -2.23 5.16
C ALA A 46 -5.72 -1.10 4.40
N THR A 47 -5.09 -0.60 3.33
CA THR A 47 -5.67 0.46 2.49
C THR A 47 -6.92 -0.03 1.77
N THR A 48 -6.87 -1.21 1.16
CA THR A 48 -8.00 -1.80 0.44
C THR A 48 -9.21 -2.04 1.34
N LEU A 49 -8.99 -2.41 2.60
CA LEU A 49 -10.06 -2.66 3.56
C LEU A 49 -10.62 -1.36 4.18
N THR A 50 -9.80 -0.34 4.40
CA THR A 50 -10.21 0.91 5.05
C THR A 50 -10.85 1.92 4.11
N VAL A 51 -10.40 2.00 2.84
CA VAL A 51 -10.94 2.92 1.82
C VAL A 51 -12.47 2.82 1.66
N PRO A 52 -13.10 1.63 1.52
CA PRO A 52 -14.56 1.55 1.39
C PRO A 52 -15.28 2.00 2.67
N VAL A 53 -14.71 1.76 3.85
CA VAL A 53 -15.27 2.20 5.14
C VAL A 53 -15.21 3.72 5.27
N VAL A 54 -14.08 4.32 4.91
CA VAL A 54 -13.89 5.78 4.91
C VAL A 54 -14.80 6.44 3.88
N ALA A 55 -14.89 5.90 2.66
CA ALA A 55 -15.78 6.41 1.63
C ALA A 55 -17.26 6.33 2.04
N ALA A 56 -17.67 5.26 2.72
CA ALA A 56 -19.00 5.13 3.28
C ALA A 56 -19.28 6.14 4.40
N ARG A 57 -18.27 6.47 5.22
CA ARG A 57 -18.37 7.49 6.27
C ARG A 57 -18.52 8.90 5.68
N MET A 58 -17.71 9.27 4.68
CA MET A 58 -17.79 10.59 4.05
C MET A 58 -19.11 10.83 3.32
N ARG A 59 -19.73 9.77 2.77
CA ARG A 59 -21.03 9.90 2.08
C ARG A 59 -22.21 10.09 3.05
N ARG A 60 -22.01 9.89 4.35
CA ARG A 60 -23.05 10.05 5.39
C ARG A 60 -22.97 11.40 6.13
N VAL A 61 -21.94 12.20 5.88
CA VAL A 61 -21.71 13.54 6.46
C VAL A 61 -22.06 14.58 5.41
#